data_AF-A0A386CA89-F1
#
_entry.id   AF-A0A386CA89-F1
#
_cell.length_a   1.000
_cell.length_b   1.000
_cell.length_c   1.000
_cell.angle_alpha   90.00
_cell.angle_beta   90.00
_cell.angle_gamma   90.00
#
_symmetry.space_group_name_H-M   'P 1'
#
loop_
_entity.id
_entity.type
_entity.pdbx_description
1 polymer ?
#
loop_
_entity_poly.entity_id
_entity_poly.type
_entity_poly.pdbx_seq_one_letter_code
_entity_poly.pdbx_strand_id
1 'polypeptide(L)'
;QEQLGFAIGVTKASVSAWENGRETPGFRVLLALRAALDRSLDELICGETNAATGPGAGKESELRANNAQEEALLIRFRALRARKREALLELLKP
;
A
#
# COMPACT_ATOMS: atom_id res chain seq x y z
N GLN A 1 4.61 -5.53 23.00
CA GLN A 1 5.99 -5.84 22.56
C GLN A 1 6.32 -7.34 22.62
N GLU A 2 6.12 -8.05 23.74
CA GLU A 2 6.51 -9.49 23.84
C GLU A 2 5.78 -10.43 22.86
N GLN A 3 4.47 -10.28 22.71
CA GLN A 3 3.67 -11.10 21.79
C GLN A 3 4.09 -10.88 20.32
N LEU A 4 4.33 -9.62 19.94
CA LEU A 4 4.80 -9.27 18.59
C LEU A 4 6.21 -9.80 18.35
N GLY A 5 7.12 -9.64 19.32
CA GLY A 5 8.48 -10.18 19.25
C GLY A 5 8.48 -11.69 19.02
N PHE A 6 7.68 -12.43 19.80
CA PHE A 6 7.53 -13.88 19.62
C PHE A 6 6.96 -14.24 18.24
N ALA A 7 5.94 -13.53 17.76
CA ALA A 7 5.29 -13.80 16.48
C ALA A 7 6.21 -13.62 15.26
N ILE A 8 7.17 -12.68 15.32
CA ILE A 8 8.11 -12.39 14.23
C ILE A 8 9.53 -12.95 14.49
N GLY A 9 9.72 -13.69 15.58
CA GLY A 9 10.99 -14.33 15.94
C GLY A 9 12.10 -13.37 16.38
N VAL A 10 11.74 -12.21 16.96
CA VAL A 10 12.69 -11.20 17.46
C VAL A 10 12.48 -10.90 18.93
N THR A 11 13.51 -10.32 19.57
CA THR A 11 13.42 -10.03 21.01
C THR A 11 12.54 -8.82 21.28
N LYS A 12 11.94 -8.78 22.48
CA LYS A 12 11.22 -7.59 23.01
C LYS A 12 12.10 -6.33 22.93
N ALA A 13 13.40 -6.48 23.22
CA ALA A 13 14.36 -5.38 23.17
C ALA A 13 14.52 -4.81 21.75
N SER A 14 14.56 -5.67 20.72
CA SER A 14 14.61 -5.24 19.32
C SER A 14 13.36 -4.45 18.91
N VAL A 15 12.16 -4.94 19.28
CA VAL A 15 10.90 -4.22 19.03
C VAL A 15 10.91 -2.85 19.73
N SER A 16 11.38 -2.82 20.99
CA SER A 16 11.51 -1.57 21.74
C SER A 16 12.53 -0.60 21.12
N ALA A 17 13.65 -1.10 20.58
CA ALA A 17 14.64 -0.27 19.90
C ALA A 17 14.05 0.38 18.64
N TRP A 18 13.22 -0.34 17.89
CA TRP A 18 12.53 0.19 16.70
C TRP A 18 11.48 1.24 17.05
N GLU A 19 10.64 0.97 18.05
CA GLU A 19 9.60 1.92 18.49
C GLU A 19 10.21 3.23 19.02
N ASN A 20 11.40 3.17 19.60
CA ASN A 20 12.14 4.35 20.09
C ASN A 20 13.08 4.96 19.03
N GLY A 21 13.07 4.47 17.79
CA GLY A 21 13.92 4.98 16.70
C GLY A 21 15.42 4.77 16.89
N ARG A 22 15.84 3.89 17.80
CA ARG A 22 17.25 3.57 18.05
C ARG A 22 17.83 2.62 17.01
N GLU A 23 16.99 1.76 16.45
CA GLU A 23 17.35 0.82 15.40
C GLU A 23 16.23 0.77 14.35
N THR A 24 16.53 0.28 13.16
CA THR A 24 15.53 -0.01 12.13
C THR A 24 15.40 -1.51 11.89
N PRO A 25 14.19 -2.03 11.70
CA PRO A 25 14.01 -3.44 11.39
C PRO A 25 14.59 -3.77 10.01
N GLY A 26 15.32 -4.89 9.93
CA GLY A 26 15.84 -5.37 8.64
C GLY A 26 14.72 -5.82 7.69
N PHE A 27 15.02 -5.87 6.39
CA PHE A 27 14.03 -6.16 5.34
C PHE A 27 13.26 -7.48 5.53
N ARG A 28 13.93 -8.54 6.01
CA ARG A 28 13.27 -9.84 6.29
C ARG A 28 12.22 -9.73 7.40
N VAL A 29 12.46 -8.87 8.38
CA VAL A 29 11.57 -8.66 9.52
C VAL A 29 10.37 -7.80 9.13
N LEU A 30 10.56 -6.82 8.24
CA LEU A 30 9.46 -6.00 7.71
C LEU A 30 8.35 -6.84 7.08
N LEU A 31 8.70 -7.91 6.36
CA LEU A 31 7.71 -8.80 5.76
C LEU A 31 6.89 -9.55 6.82
N ALA A 32 7.53 -9.99 7.90
CA ALA A 32 6.87 -10.63 9.03
C ALA A 32 6.02 -9.64 9.85
N LEU A 33 6.50 -8.41 10.03
CA LEU A 33 5.76 -7.31 10.69
C LEU A 33 4.47 -6.97 9.95
N ARG A 34 4.53 -6.83 8.63
CA ARG A 34 3.34 -6.64 7.77
C ARG A 34 2.29 -7.71 8.04
N ALA A 35 2.69 -8.97 8.11
CA ALA A 35 1.78 -10.09 8.28
C ALA A 35 1.22 -10.15 9.71
N ALA A 36 2.04 -9.88 10.72
CA ALA A 36 1.65 -9.91 12.12
C ALA A 36 0.75 -8.73 12.52
N LEU A 37 0.91 -7.58 11.87
CA LEU A 37 0.17 -6.35 12.17
C LEU A 37 -1.00 -6.09 11.20
N ASP A 38 -1.12 -6.91 10.16
CA ASP A 38 -2.09 -6.75 9.07
C ASP A 38 -2.04 -5.33 8.45
N ARG A 39 -0.81 -4.87 8.16
CA ARG A 39 -0.53 -3.54 7.60
C ARG A 39 0.34 -3.63 6.36
N SER A 40 0.20 -2.66 5.48
CA SER A 40 1.05 -2.52 4.30
C SER A 40 2.48 -2.12 4.68
N LEU A 41 3.45 -2.42 3.82
CA LEU A 41 4.83 -1.98 4.05
C LEU A 41 4.97 -0.46 3.99
N ASP A 42 4.21 0.19 3.10
CA ASP A 42 4.17 1.65 3.01
C ASP A 42 3.66 2.28 4.31
N GLU A 43 2.60 1.73 4.93
CA GLU A 43 2.14 2.16 6.26
C GLU A 43 3.24 1.99 7.33
N LEU A 44 3.98 0.87 7.30
CA LEU A 44 5.03 0.59 8.29
C LEU A 44 6.28 1.49 8.14
N ILE A 45 6.59 1.92 6.91
CA ILE A 45 7.82 2.67 6.61
C ILE A 45 7.56 4.18 6.57
N CYS A 46 6.50 4.60 5.87
CA CYS A 46 6.17 6.01 5.65
C CYS A 46 5.31 6.60 6.78
N GLY A 47 4.69 5.76 7.62
CA GLY A 47 3.79 6.21 8.69
C GLY A 47 2.47 6.78 8.18
N GLU A 48 2.19 6.62 6.89
CA GLU A 48 0.95 7.06 6.27
C GLU A 48 -0.15 6.06 6.60
N THR A 49 -1.03 6.36 7.56
CA THR A 49 -2.33 5.68 7.68
C THR A 49 -3.22 6.09 6.51
N ASN A 50 -2.85 5.66 5.30
CA ASN A 50 -3.70 5.78 4.13
C ASN A 50 -4.67 4.61 4.16
N ALA A 51 -5.87 4.87 4.66
CA ALA A 51 -7.02 3.99 4.54
C ALA A 51 -7.40 3.83 3.06
N ALA A 52 -6.64 3.05 2.28
CA ALA A 52 -7.00 2.40 1.02
C ALA A 52 -5.74 1.93 0.29
N THR A 53 -5.26 0.70 0.52
CA THR A 53 -4.26 0.13 -0.39
C THR A 53 -4.39 -1.39 -0.55
N GLY A 54 -5.05 -1.79 -1.64
CA GLY A 54 -4.85 -3.11 -2.27
C GLY A 54 -3.58 -3.11 -3.15
N PRO A 55 -3.09 -4.29 -3.58
CA PRO A 55 -1.78 -4.43 -4.23
C PRO A 55 -1.80 -3.96 -5.69
N GLY A 56 -1.19 -2.80 -5.96
CA GLY A 56 -1.02 -2.26 -7.33
C GLY A 56 -0.15 -0.99 -7.41
N ALA A 57 0.69 -0.71 -6.42
CA ALA A 57 1.39 0.57 -6.29
C ALA A 57 2.72 0.63 -7.06
N GLY A 58 2.67 0.54 -8.38
CA GLY A 58 3.83 0.79 -9.24
C GLY A 58 3.42 1.52 -10.50
N LYS A 59 3.46 2.86 -10.48
CA LYS A 59 3.02 3.84 -11.51
C LYS A 59 1.56 4.33 -11.45
N GLU A 60 0.64 3.61 -10.80
CA GLU A 60 -0.76 4.09 -10.66
C GLU A 60 -0.95 5.08 -9.49
N SER A 61 0.02 5.22 -8.60
CA SER A 61 -0.14 6.01 -7.37
C SER A 61 -0.17 7.52 -7.57
N GLU A 62 0.30 8.04 -8.71
CA GLU A 62 0.31 9.48 -9.01
C GLU A 62 -0.96 9.96 -9.72
N LEU A 63 -1.81 9.07 -10.23
CA LEU A 63 -3.04 9.41 -10.94
C LEU A 63 -4.26 8.91 -10.16
N ARG A 64 -4.48 9.50 -8.97
CA ARG A 64 -5.74 9.34 -8.25
C ARG A 64 -6.79 10.26 -8.88
N ALA A 65 -8.06 9.86 -8.80
CA ALA A 65 -9.15 10.73 -9.19
C ALA A 65 -9.07 12.06 -8.41
N ASN A 66 -8.89 13.16 -9.11
CA ASN A 66 -8.78 14.51 -8.57
C ASN A 66 -10.17 15.11 -8.26
N ASN A 67 -11.25 14.49 -8.76
CA ASN A 67 -12.62 14.87 -8.48
C ASN A 67 -13.60 13.70 -8.69
N ALA A 68 -14.86 13.90 -8.30
CA ALA A 68 -15.92 12.88 -8.39
C ALA A 68 -16.23 12.44 -9.83
N GLN A 69 -16.00 13.30 -10.83
CA GLN A 69 -16.23 12.96 -12.24
C GLN A 69 -15.14 12.02 -12.76
N GLU A 70 -13.89 12.28 -12.39
CA GLU A 70 -12.75 11.42 -12.69
C GLU A 70 -12.88 10.06 -11.99
N GLU A 71 -13.36 10.06 -10.75
CA GLU A 71 -13.66 8.82 -10.02
C GLU A 71 -14.72 7.98 -10.76
N ALA A 72 -15.84 8.60 -11.15
CA ALA A 72 -16.88 7.93 -11.92
C ALA A 72 -16.36 7.41 -13.26
N LEU A 73 -15.46 8.14 -13.93
CA LEU A 73 -14.81 7.73 -15.16
C LEU A 73 -13.94 6.49 -14.93
N LEU A 74 -13.08 6.49 -13.90
CA LEU A 74 -12.22 5.36 -13.57
C LEU A 74 -13.01 4.10 -13.21
N ILE A 75 -14.07 4.23 -12.42
CA ILE A 75 -14.97 3.12 -12.07
C ILE A 75 -15.56 2.50 -13.34
N ARG A 76 -16.12 3.34 -14.23
CA ARG A 76 -16.73 2.87 -15.49
C ARG A 76 -15.69 2.27 -16.43
N PHE A 77 -14.53 2.90 -16.57
CA PHE A 77 -13.44 2.43 -17.42
C PHE A 77 -12.95 1.04 -16.98
N ARG A 78 -12.75 0.84 -15.67
CA ARG A 78 -12.38 -0.45 -15.08
C ARG A 78 -13.48 -1.51 -15.25
N ALA A 79 -14.75 -1.15 -15.39
CA ALA A 79 -15.83 -2.09 -15.69
C ALA A 79 -15.94 -2.50 -17.18
N LEU A 80 -15.34 -1.74 -18.10
CA LEU A 80 -15.42 -2.02 -19.54
C LEU A 80 -14.54 -3.21 -19.98
N ARG A 81 -14.95 -3.88 -21.07
CA ARG A 81 -14.14 -4.90 -21.77
C ARG A 81 -12.95 -4.24 -22.49
N ALA A 82 -11.85 -4.98 -22.67
CA ALA A 82 -10.60 -4.50 -23.29
C ALA A 82 -10.83 -3.67 -24.57
N ARG A 83 -11.58 -4.20 -25.54
CA ARG A 83 -11.89 -3.51 -26.81
C ARG A 83 -12.61 -2.17 -26.62
N LYS A 84 -13.45 -2.04 -25.59
CA LYS A 84 -14.16 -0.79 -25.29
C LYS A 84 -13.26 0.21 -24.55
N ARG A 85 -12.31 -0.27 -23.75
CA ARG A 85 -11.29 0.58 -23.12
C ARG A 85 -10.39 1.21 -24.17
N GLU A 86 -9.92 0.42 -25.14
CA GLU A 86 -9.10 0.91 -26.26
C GLU A 86 -9.84 1.98 -27.07
N ALA A 87 -11.09 1.73 -27.46
CA ALA A 87 -11.89 2.69 -28.21
C ALA A 87 -12.13 4.00 -27.44
N LEU A 88 -12.31 3.92 -26.11
CA LEU A 88 -12.47 5.10 -25.26
C LEU A 88 -11.16 5.88 -25.14
N LEU A 89 -10.01 5.21 -25.02
CA LEU A 89 -8.71 5.88 -25.02
C LEU A 89 -8.40 6.55 -26.36
N GLU A 90 -8.77 5.93 -27.49
CA GLU A 90 -8.67 6.56 -28.82
C GLU A 90 -9.51 7.84 -28.92
N LEU A 91 -10.72 7.83 -28.36
CA LEU A 91 -11.62 9.00 -28.36
C LEU A 91 -11.09 10.17 -27.52
N LEU A 92 -10.33 9.87 -26.46
CA LEU A 92 -9.77 10.86 -25.53
C LEU A 92 -8.40 11.40 -25.96
N LYS A 93 -7.86 10.96 -27.11
CA LYS A 93 -6.62 11.55 -27.65
C LYS A 93 -6.87 13.02 -28.01
N PRO A 94 -5.93 13.93 -27.68
CA PRO A 94 -6.05 15.36 -27.99
C PRO A 94 -6.05 15.65 -29.49
#